data_AF-A0A2N1W3Y8-F1
#
_entry.id   AF-A0A2N1W3Y8-F1
#
_cell.length_a   1.000
_cell.length_b   1.000
_cell.length_c   1.000
_cell.angle_alpha   90.00
_cell.angle_beta   90.00
_cell.angle_gamma   90.00
#
_symmetry.space_group_name_H-M   'P 1'
#
loop_
_entity.id
_entity.type
_entity.pdbx_description
1 polymer ?
#
loop_
_entity_poly.entity_id
_entity_poly.type
_entity_poly.pdbx_seq_one_letter_code
_entity_poly.pdbx_strand_id
1 'polypeptide(L)'
;MEIKKEDNVDFINLVLMLNQNALISLGEAARFVSGKKQQNLPMARQTINMIKAIADKTAGKLTPGESKLVFRILGELQQKYVVAAGLMKPPEGTDYKIINSPKAHQEVVDKALDKLSDGQLQSLLAELMKKDNGDNK
;
A
#
# COMPACT_ATOMS: atom_id res chain seq x y z
N MET A 1 -1.69 44.84 -15.59
CA MET A 1 -2.05 44.39 -14.24
C MET A 1 -1.97 42.87 -14.23
N GLU A 2 -0.99 42.31 -13.54
CA GLU A 2 -0.90 40.87 -13.33
C GLU A 2 -1.92 40.50 -12.25
N ILE A 3 -3.02 39.86 -12.64
CA ILE A 3 -4.00 39.36 -11.67
C ILE A 3 -3.32 38.19 -10.98
N LYS A 4 -2.89 38.38 -9.72
CA LYS A 4 -2.42 37.26 -8.89
C LYS A 4 -3.56 36.28 -8.75
N LYS A 5 -3.43 35.13 -9.42
CA LYS A 5 -4.39 34.04 -9.33
C LYS A 5 -4.29 33.45 -7.93
N GLU A 6 -5.37 33.53 -7.17
CA GLU A 6 -5.47 32.93 -5.83
C GLU A 6 -5.59 31.42 -5.93
N ASP A 7 -5.07 30.73 -4.92
CA ASP A 7 -5.13 29.27 -4.83
C ASP A 7 -6.57 28.81 -4.63
N ASN A 8 -6.98 27.77 -5.36
CA ASN A 8 -8.31 27.19 -5.21
C ASN A 8 -8.32 26.17 -4.05
N VAL A 9 -9.08 26.49 -3.00
CA VAL A 9 -9.22 25.65 -1.80
C VAL A 9 -9.80 24.27 -2.13
N ASP A 10 -10.76 24.16 -3.04
CA ASP A 10 -11.36 22.88 -3.43
C ASP A 10 -10.37 22.00 -4.19
N PHE A 11 -9.54 22.60 -5.04
CA PHE A 11 -8.47 21.88 -5.72
C PHE A 11 -7.42 21.36 -4.73
N ILE A 12 -7.01 22.20 -3.77
CA ILE A 12 -6.10 21.80 -2.69
C ILE A 12 -6.70 20.63 -1.91
N ASN A 13 -7.96 20.74 -1.48
CA ASN A 13 -8.65 19.69 -0.74
C ASN A 13 -8.73 18.38 -1.52
N LEU A 14 -9.04 18.43 -2.83
CA LEU A 14 -9.05 17.26 -3.70
C LEU A 14 -7.68 16.56 -3.69
N VAL A 15 -6.59 17.30 -3.89
CA VAL A 15 -5.23 16.75 -3.92
C VAL A 15 -4.85 16.15 -2.56
N LEU A 16 -5.22 16.81 -1.45
CA LEU A 16 -4.98 16.32 -0.10
C LEU A 16 -5.78 15.03 0.20
N MET A 17 -7.04 14.94 -0.23
CA MET A 17 -7.84 13.72 -0.08
C MET A 17 -7.22 12.55 -0.87
N LEU A 18 -6.76 12.80 -2.09
CA LEU A 18 -6.06 11.80 -2.90
C LEU A 18 -4.73 11.37 -2.26
N ASN A 19 -3.98 12.31 -1.69
CA ASN A 19 -2.76 12.03 -0.94
C ASN A 19 -3.05 11.09 0.24
N GLN A 20 -4.03 11.42 1.06
CA GLN A 20 -4.42 10.59 2.21
C GLN A 20 -4.84 9.18 1.77
N ASN A 21 -5.59 9.05 0.68
CA ASN A 21 -5.98 7.75 0.14
C ASN A 21 -4.76 6.94 -0.35
N ALA A 22 -3.80 7.58 -1.02
CA ALA A 22 -2.56 6.94 -1.42
C ALA A 22 -1.73 6.48 -0.22
N LEU A 23 -1.60 7.30 0.83
CA LEU A 23 -0.91 6.95 2.07
C LEU A 23 -1.57 5.77 2.81
N ILE A 24 -2.90 5.75 2.87
CA ILE A 24 -3.65 4.60 3.42
C ILE A 24 -3.38 3.34 2.59
N SER A 25 -3.39 3.46 1.27
CA SER A 25 -3.12 2.34 0.35
C SER A 25 -1.67 1.87 0.41
N LEU A 26 -0.72 2.75 0.74
CA LEU A 26 0.66 2.40 1.06
C LEU A 26 0.80 1.79 2.47
N GLY A 27 -0.27 1.82 3.27
CA GLY A 27 -0.29 1.39 4.67
C GLY A 27 0.44 2.35 5.64
N GLU A 28 0.81 3.55 5.18
CA GLU A 28 1.44 4.60 5.99
C GLU A 28 0.46 5.18 7.02
N ALA A 29 -0.83 5.24 6.66
CA ALA A 29 -1.93 5.66 7.52
C ALA A 29 -2.93 4.52 7.73
N ALA A 30 -3.57 4.48 8.91
CA ALA A 30 -4.65 3.53 9.18
C ALA A 30 -5.97 4.04 8.57
N ARG A 31 -6.85 3.12 8.14
CA ARG A 31 -8.25 3.48 7.91
C ARG A 31 -8.93 3.76 9.24
N PHE A 32 -9.63 4.89 9.35
CA PHE A 32 -10.41 5.26 10.53
C PHE A 32 -11.43 4.18 10.95
N VAL A 33 -12.01 3.47 9.97
CA VAL A 33 -13.08 2.49 10.22
C VAL A 33 -12.57 1.15 10.74
N SER A 34 -11.39 0.70 10.30
CA SER A 34 -10.85 -0.61 10.69
C SER A 34 -9.72 -0.54 11.72
N GLY A 35 -9.07 0.61 11.88
CA GLY A 35 -7.84 0.79 12.67
C GLY A 35 -6.62 0.02 12.13
N LYS A 36 -6.81 -0.80 11.08
CA LYS A 36 -5.76 -1.67 10.51
C LYS A 36 -5.06 -0.95 9.36
N LYS A 37 -3.73 -0.97 9.40
CA LYS A 37 -2.88 -0.62 8.26
C LYS A 37 -2.83 -1.83 7.33
N GLN A 38 -3.35 -1.68 6.11
CA GLN A 38 -3.34 -2.73 5.10
C GLN A 38 -2.79 -2.16 3.80
N GLN A 39 -1.59 -2.61 3.41
CA GLN A 39 -0.93 -2.19 2.19
C GLN A 39 -1.63 -2.81 0.97
N ASN A 40 -1.91 -1.98 -0.03
CA ASN A 40 -2.42 -2.34 -1.34
C ASN A 40 -1.68 -1.52 -2.41
N LEU A 41 -0.55 -2.06 -2.89
CA LEU A 41 0.29 -1.40 -3.88
C LEU A 41 -0.43 -1.12 -5.22
N PRO A 42 -1.26 -2.02 -5.78
CA PRO A 42 -2.04 -1.70 -6.97
C PRO A 42 -2.92 -0.45 -6.79
N MET A 43 -3.64 -0.35 -5.67
CA MET A 43 -4.48 0.80 -5.36
C MET A 43 -3.64 2.07 -5.16
N ALA A 44 -2.52 1.98 -4.43
CA ALA A 44 -1.62 3.11 -4.24
C ALA A 44 -1.11 3.64 -5.59
N ARG A 45 -0.68 2.75 -6.49
CA ARG A 45 -0.24 3.11 -7.85
C ARG A 45 -1.35 3.80 -8.63
N GLN A 46 -2.57 3.27 -8.59
CA GLN A 46 -3.71 3.88 -9.29
C GLN A 46 -3.98 5.29 -8.79
N THR A 47 -3.97 5.52 -7.48
CA THR A 47 -4.19 6.85 -6.89
C THR A 47 -3.05 7.81 -7.26
N ILE A 48 -1.79 7.38 -7.22
CA ILE A 48 -0.64 8.18 -7.68
C ILE A 48 -0.78 8.56 -9.15
N ASN A 49 -1.17 7.60 -10.01
CA ASN A 49 -1.40 7.85 -11.43
C ASN A 49 -2.56 8.83 -11.67
N MET A 50 -3.59 8.80 -10.84
CA MET A 50 -4.70 9.76 -10.90
C MET A 50 -4.24 11.18 -10.53
N ILE A 51 -3.44 11.35 -9.47
CA ILE A 51 -2.85 12.65 -9.12
C ILE A 51 -1.96 13.15 -10.27
N LYS A 52 -1.17 12.26 -10.89
CA LYS A 52 -0.35 12.60 -12.06
C LYS A 52 -1.20 13.02 -13.25
N ALA A 53 -2.27 12.29 -13.56
CA ALA A 53 -3.18 12.64 -14.64
C ALA A 53 -3.87 13.98 -14.41
N ILE A 54 -4.24 14.30 -13.16
CA ILE A 54 -4.76 15.62 -12.79
C ILE A 54 -3.70 16.69 -13.08
N ALA A 55 -2.46 16.50 -12.61
CA ALA A 55 -1.35 17.43 -12.85
C ALA A 55 -1.12 17.69 -14.35
N ASP A 56 -1.10 16.63 -15.16
CA ASP A 56 -0.89 16.72 -16.60
C ASP A 56 -2.06 17.44 -17.30
N LYS A 57 -3.31 17.17 -16.87
CA LYS A 57 -4.52 17.81 -17.43
C LYS A 57 -4.74 19.25 -16.97
N THR A 58 -4.14 19.65 -15.85
CA THR A 58 -4.22 21.01 -15.30
C THR A 58 -2.95 21.83 -15.54
N ALA A 59 -1.96 21.28 -16.26
CA ALA A 59 -0.73 21.98 -16.60
C ALA A 59 -1.00 23.36 -17.25
N GLY A 60 -0.27 24.37 -16.80
CA GLY A 60 -0.45 25.77 -17.23
C GLY A 60 -1.68 26.47 -16.66
N LYS A 61 -2.55 25.77 -15.93
CA LYS A 61 -3.73 26.36 -15.26
C LYS A 61 -3.56 26.48 -13.75
N LEU A 62 -2.56 25.85 -13.16
CA LEU A 62 -2.30 25.90 -11.73
C LEU A 62 -1.61 27.20 -11.32
N THR A 63 -1.89 27.69 -10.12
CA THR A 63 -1.07 28.72 -9.47
C THR A 63 0.30 28.14 -9.09
N PRO A 64 1.29 29.00 -8.78
CA PRO A 64 2.56 28.53 -8.24
C PRO A 64 2.42 27.70 -6.95
N GLY A 65 1.43 28.04 -6.09
CA GLY A 65 1.14 27.31 -4.86
C GLY A 65 0.60 25.91 -5.15
N GLU A 66 -0.40 25.81 -6.03
CA GLU A 66 -1.01 24.55 -6.46
C GLU A 66 -0.02 23.63 -7.15
N SER A 67 0.78 24.15 -8.10
CA SER A 67 1.82 23.37 -8.77
C SER A 67 2.85 22.83 -7.79
N LYS A 68 3.29 23.66 -6.82
CA LYS A 68 4.26 23.25 -5.80
C LYS A 68 3.69 22.16 -4.88
N LEU A 69 2.42 22.27 -4.50
CA LEU A 69 1.72 21.27 -3.70
C LEU A 69 1.66 19.92 -4.42
N VAL A 70 1.17 19.92 -5.66
CA VAL A 70 1.01 18.69 -6.47
C VAL A 70 2.37 18.03 -6.71
N PHE A 71 3.38 18.82 -7.07
CA PHE A 71 4.74 18.31 -7.31
C PHE A 71 5.33 17.65 -6.05
N ARG A 72 5.20 18.30 -4.90
CA ARG A 72 5.67 17.75 -3.61
C ARG A 72 4.99 16.42 -3.30
N ILE A 73 3.65 16.40 -3.35
CA ILE A 73 2.86 15.21 -3.03
C ILE A 73 3.18 14.05 -3.97
N LEU A 74 3.29 14.31 -5.28
CA LEU A 74 3.67 13.28 -6.25
C LEU A 74 5.05 12.70 -5.96
N GLY A 75 6.04 13.56 -5.70
CA GLY A 75 7.41 13.11 -5.39
C GLY A 75 7.46 12.24 -4.14
N GLU A 76 6.85 12.70 -3.04
CA GLU A 76 6.80 11.95 -1.78
C GLU A 76 6.11 10.59 -1.94
N LEU A 77 4.94 10.56 -2.60
CA LEU A 77 4.20 9.31 -2.82
C LEU A 77 4.94 8.34 -3.74
N GLN A 78 5.59 8.83 -4.79
CA GLN A 78 6.39 7.99 -5.69
C GLN A 78 7.59 7.38 -4.98
N GLN A 79 8.30 8.16 -4.17
CA GLN A 79 9.40 7.66 -3.33
C GLN A 79 8.93 6.59 -2.36
N LYS A 80 7.83 6.84 -1.63
CA LYS A 80 7.23 5.86 -0.74
C LYS A 80 6.81 4.60 -1.48
N TYR A 81 6.24 4.74 -2.67
CA TYR A 81 5.82 3.61 -3.50
C TYR A 81 7.00 2.73 -3.93
N VAL A 82 8.09 3.30 -4.43
CA VAL A 82 9.24 2.50 -4.89
C VAL A 82 9.92 1.77 -3.72
N VAL A 83 9.97 2.38 -2.54
CA VAL A 83 10.46 1.74 -1.31
C VAL A 83 9.53 0.61 -0.88
N ALA A 84 8.21 0.87 -0.80
CA ALA A 84 7.21 -0.12 -0.41
C ALA A 84 7.10 -1.30 -1.42
N ALA A 85 7.41 -1.04 -2.70
CA ALA A 85 7.47 -2.05 -3.75
C ALA A 85 8.82 -2.81 -3.79
N GLY A 86 9.79 -2.46 -2.94
CA GLY A 86 11.11 -3.09 -2.92
C GLY A 86 12.00 -2.73 -4.11
N LEU A 87 11.68 -1.68 -4.87
CA LEU A 87 12.40 -1.24 -6.07
C LEU A 87 13.56 -0.30 -5.75
N MET A 88 13.64 0.23 -4.53
CA MET A 88 14.73 1.08 -4.06
C MET A 88 15.06 0.74 -2.60
N LYS A 89 16.35 0.58 -2.30
CA LYS A 89 16.80 0.46 -0.91
C LYS A 89 16.72 1.85 -0.27
N PRO A 90 16.09 1.99 0.90
CA PRO A 90 16.02 3.28 1.58
C PRO A 90 17.43 3.80 1.88
N PRO A 91 17.70 5.11 1.71
CA PRO A 91 18.98 5.69 2.11
C PRO A 91 19.22 5.42 3.61
N GLU A 92 20.45 5.06 3.97
CA GLU A 92 20.80 4.72 5.36
C GLU A 92 20.36 5.84 6.31
N GLY A 93 19.60 5.49 7.35
CA GLY A 93 19.03 6.43 8.32
C GLY A 93 17.57 6.84 8.09
N THR A 94 16.85 6.21 7.15
CA THR A 94 15.41 6.46 6.95
C THR A 94 14.53 5.34 7.50
N ASP A 95 13.71 5.65 8.51
CA ASP A 95 12.72 4.75 9.13
C ASP A 95 11.49 4.52 8.22
N TYR A 96 11.70 3.93 7.06
CA TYR A 96 10.58 3.38 6.28
C TYR A 96 10.18 2.04 6.89
N LYS A 97 9.08 2.04 7.67
CA LYS A 97 8.49 0.79 8.18
C LYS A 97 7.95 -0.02 7.01
N ILE A 98 8.74 -0.97 6.51
CA ILE A 98 8.28 -1.98 5.54
C ILE A 98 7.25 -2.86 6.24
N ILE A 99 5.98 -2.52 6.08
CA ILE A 99 4.85 -3.32 6.56
C ILE A 99 4.51 -4.38 5.52
N ASN A 100 5.24 -5.49 5.60
CA ASN A 100 4.90 -6.80 5.06
C ASN A 100 4.65 -6.88 3.54
N SER A 101 5.70 -7.27 2.80
CA SER A 101 5.50 -8.29 1.76
C SER A 101 4.94 -9.57 2.41
N PRO A 102 4.16 -10.41 1.71
CA PRO A 102 3.55 -11.64 2.26
C PRO A 102 4.56 -12.74 2.66
N LYS A 103 5.74 -12.39 3.17
CA LYS A 103 6.68 -13.32 3.80
C LYS A 103 6.18 -13.87 5.13
N ALA A 104 5.27 -13.17 5.82
CA ALA A 104 4.73 -13.65 7.10
C ALA A 104 3.89 -14.93 6.94
N HIS A 105 3.15 -15.08 5.83
CA HIS A 105 2.48 -16.35 5.55
C HIS A 105 3.48 -17.43 5.12
N GLN A 106 4.53 -17.07 4.37
CA GLN A 106 5.57 -18.01 3.97
C GLN A 106 6.36 -18.53 5.19
N GLU A 107 6.84 -17.66 6.08
CA GLU A 107 7.57 -18.07 7.30
C GLU A 107 6.71 -18.84 8.30
N VAL A 108 5.42 -18.52 8.42
CA VAL A 108 4.51 -19.26 9.31
C VAL A 108 4.19 -20.62 8.72
N VAL A 109 4.06 -20.74 7.40
CA VAL A 109 3.90 -22.02 6.71
C VAL A 109 5.19 -22.83 6.77
N ASP A 110 6.35 -22.24 6.48
CA ASP A 110 7.66 -22.90 6.54
C ASP A 110 8.00 -23.34 7.97
N LYS A 111 7.78 -22.48 8.99
CA LYS A 111 7.95 -22.87 10.41
C LYS A 111 6.92 -23.87 10.91
N ALA A 112 5.73 -23.92 10.31
CA ALA A 112 4.73 -24.95 10.62
C ALA A 112 5.12 -26.28 9.97
N LEU A 113 5.67 -26.26 8.76
CA LEU A 113 6.18 -27.43 8.05
C LEU A 113 7.44 -28.00 8.75
N ASP A 114 8.37 -27.15 9.21
CA ASP A 114 9.56 -27.57 9.97
C ASP A 114 9.25 -28.21 11.32
N LYS A 115 8.08 -27.89 11.91
CA LYS A 115 7.63 -28.43 13.20
C LYS A 115 6.79 -29.69 13.08
N LEU A 116 6.36 -30.03 11.87
CA LEU A 116 5.63 -31.25 11.61
C LEU A 116 6.64 -32.31 11.19
N SER A 117 6.96 -33.22 12.10
CA SER A 117 7.75 -34.39 11.70
C SER A 117 6.98 -35.21 10.67
N ASP A 118 7.69 -35.93 9.79
CA ASP A 118 7.06 -36.80 8.78
C ASP A 118 6.02 -37.75 9.39
N GLY A 119 6.24 -38.16 10.65
CA GLY A 119 5.29 -38.98 11.42
C GLY A 119 3.99 -38.26 11.79
N GLN A 120 4.02 -36.95 12.06
CA GLN A 120 2.82 -36.16 12.33
C GLN A 120 2.02 -35.86 11.05
N LEU A 121 2.71 -35.65 9.92
CA LEU A 121 2.06 -35.53 8.62
C LEU A 121 1.38 -36.85 8.23
N GLN A 122 2.02 -37.98 8.50
CA GLN A 122 1.46 -39.30 8.25
C GLN A 122 0.27 -39.61 9.16
N SER A 123 0.30 -39.21 10.44
CA SER A 123 -0.87 -39.35 11.32
C SER A 123 -2.03 -38.46 10.88
N LEU A 124 -1.75 -37.23 10.45
CA LEU A 124 -2.78 -36.30 9.96
C LEU A 124 -3.40 -36.77 8.64
N LEU A 125 -2.57 -37.29 7.73
CA LEU A 125 -3.02 -37.93 6.48
C LEU A 125 -3.87 -39.17 6.77
N ALA A 126 -3.45 -40.03 7.71
CA ALA A 126 -4.22 -41.21 8.11
C ALA A 126 -5.57 -40.83 8.75
N GLU A 127 -5.62 -39.75 9.51
CA GLU A 127 -6.84 -39.24 10.14
C GLU A 127 -7.81 -38.63 9.12
N LEU A 128 -7.29 -37.90 8.12
CA LEU A 128 -8.09 -37.39 7.00
C LEU A 128 -8.61 -38.51 6.09
N MET A 129 -7.81 -39.54 5.83
CA MET A 129 -8.22 -40.72 5.05
C MET A 129 -9.24 -41.60 5.80
N LYS A 130 -9.23 -41.59 7.14
CA LYS A 130 -10.27 -42.23 7.97
C LYS A 130 -11.58 -41.45 7.95
N LYS A 131 -11.52 -40.13 7.92
CA LYS A 131 -12.70 -39.26 7.98
C LYS A 131 -13.48 -39.22 6.67
N ASP A 132 -12.82 -39.40 5.53
CA ASP A 132 -13.45 -39.52 4.22
C ASP A 132 -14.20 -40.86 4.02
N ASN A 133 -13.85 -41.89 4.80
CA ASN A 133 -14.53 -43.19 4.80
C ASN A 133 -15.61 -43.32 5.90
N GLY A 134 -15.91 -42.24 6.62
CA GLY A 134 -16.61 -42.27 7.90
C GLY A 134 -17.98 -41.59 7.98
N ASP A 135 -18.55 -41.10 6.88
CA ASP A 135 -19.93 -40.58 6.85
C ASP A 135 -20.71 -41.21 5.68
N ASN A 136 -21.14 -42.45 5.89
CA ASN A 136 -22.28 -43.00 5.18
C ASN A 136 -23.09 -43.89 6.14
N LYS A 137 -23.67 -43.27 7.18
CA LYS A 137 -24.96 -43.68 7.73
C LYS A 137 -25.61 -42.59 8.59
#